data_AF-A0A512B0Q9-F1
#
_entry.id   AF-A0A512B0Q9-F1
#
_cell.length_a   1.000
_cell.length_b   1.000
_cell.length_c   1.000
_cell.angle_alpha   90.00
_cell.angle_beta   90.00
_cell.angle_gamma   90.00
#
_symmetry.space_group_name_H-M   'P 1'
#
loop_
_entity.id
_entity.type
_entity.pdbx_description
1 polymer ?
#
loop_
_entity_poly.entity_id
_entity_poly.type
_entity_poly.pdbx_seq_one_letter_code
_entity_poly.pdbx_strand_id
1 'polypeptide(L)' 'MFHKNLYLLFFLLLLITGCQESEVTPTAPKDLIPYEHLLLGNPSQATPDEVNANNFLLQKPQYTLS' A
#
# COMPACT_ATOMS: atom_id res chain seq x y z
N MET A 1 40.00 3.44 29.86
CA MET A 1 39.43 2.21 29.27
C MET A 1 37.90 2.13 29.42
N PHE A 2 37.33 2.43 30.60
CA PHE A 2 35.88 2.37 30.86
C PHE A 2 34.97 3.23 29.96
N HIS A 3 35.34 4.47 29.67
CA HIS A 3 34.51 5.39 28.86
C HIS A 3 34.30 4.91 27.42
N LYS A 4 35.33 4.30 26.81
CA LYS A 4 35.25 3.77 25.44
C LYS A 4 34.28 2.59 25.36
N ASN A 5 34.25 1.74 26.39
CA ASN A 5 33.30 0.63 26.48
C ASN A 5 31.87 1.13 26.73
N LEU A 6 31.71 2.21 27.50
CA LEU A 6 30.40 2.84 27.73
C LEU A 6 29.81 3.44 26.44
N TYR A 7 30.62 4.14 25.64
CA TYR A 7 30.20 4.65 24.34
C TYR A 7 29.83 3.54 23.36
N LEU A 8 30.56 2.42 23.38
CA LEU A 8 30.28 1.28 22.51
C LEU A 8 28.95 0.60 22.90
N LEU A 9 28.68 0.50 24.21
CA LEU A 9 27.39 0.01 24.74
C LEU A 9 26.23 0.93 24.36
N PHE A 10 26.42 2.24 24.45
CA PHE A 10 25.42 3.23 24.04
C PHE A 10 25.13 3.17 22.54
N PHE A 11 26.17 2.99 21.72
CA PHE A 11 26.03 2.86 20.27
C PHE A 11 25.30 1.57 19.87
N LEU A 12 25.57 0.46 20.56
CA LEU A 12 24.86 -0.79 20.36
C LEU A 12 23.37 -0.66 20.73
N LEU A 13 23.06 0.05 21.81
CA LEU A 13 21.69 0.31 22.25
C LEU A 13 20.90 1.12 21.21
N LEU A 14 21.53 2.14 20.61
CA LEU A 14 20.92 2.95 19.55
C LEU A 14 20.59 2.13 18.29
N LEU A 15 21.46 1.19 17.91
CA LEU A 15 21.25 0.36 16.73
C LEU A 15 20.08 -0.63 16.91
N ILE A 16 19.87 -1.17 18.11
CA ILE A 16 18.78 -2.12 18.37
C ILE A 16 17.42 -1.44 18.54
N THR A 17 17.35 -0.19 19.01
CA THR A 17 16.07 0.52 19.19
C THR A 17 15.60 1.26 17.94
N GLY A 18 16.45 1.42 16.93
CA GLY A 18 16.13 2.16 15.70
C GLY A 18 15.31 1.38 14.68
N CYS A 19 15.17 0.07 14.83
CA CYS A 19 14.38 -0.76 13.91
C CYS A 19 12.89 -0.71 14.31
N GLN A 20 12.24 0.42 13.98
CA GLN A 20 10.79 0.50 14.02
C GLN A 20 10.28 0.28 12.59
N GLU A 21 9.89 -0.96 12.29
CA GLU A 21 9.01 -1.24 11.16
C GLU A 21 7.67 -0.56 11.49
N SER A 22 7.54 0.70 11.08
CA SER A 22 6.25 1.35 10.99
C SER A 22 5.50 0.73 9.82
N GLU A 23 5.17 -0.56 9.94
CA GLU A 23 4.28 -1.24 9.02
C GLU A 23 2.89 -0.68 9.31
N VAL A 24 2.55 0.40 8.61
CA VAL A 24 1.17 0.81 8.44
C VAL A 24 0.51 -0.29 7.63
N THR A 25 0.09 -1.38 8.28
CA THR A 25 -0.71 -2.41 7.63
C THR A 25 -1.88 -1.69 6.97
N PRO A 26 -1.95 -1.65 5.62
CA PRO A 26 -3.03 -0.95 4.95
C PRO A 26 -4.29 -1.64 5.40
N THR A 27 -5.09 -0.97 6.23
CA THR A 27 -6.40 -1.50 6.60
C THR A 27 -7.19 -1.50 5.32
N ALA A 28 -7.38 -2.68 4.73
CA ALA A 28 -8.23 -2.85 3.57
C ALA A 28 -9.58 -2.21 3.92
N PRO A 29 -10.07 -1.23 3.14
CA PRO A 29 -11.32 -0.56 3.47
C PRO A 29 -12.42 -1.62 3.62
N LYS A 30 -13.03 -1.64 4.81
CA LYS A 30 -13.97 -2.68 5.26
C LYS A 30 -15.25 -2.70 4.43
N ASP A 31 -15.52 -1.61 3.72
CA ASP A 31 -16.69 -1.37 2.88
C ASP A 31 -16.27 -0.96 1.46
N LEU A 32 -15.51 -1.81 0.77
CA LEU A 32 -15.38 -1.67 -0.68
C LEU A 32 -16.69 -2.09 -1.31
N ILE A 33 -17.63 -1.13 -1.43
CA ILE A 33 -18.78 -1.30 -2.30
C ILE A 33 -18.21 -1.47 -3.71
N PRO A 34 -18.36 -2.64 -4.34
CA PRO A 34 -17.94 -2.82 -5.73
C PRO A 34 -18.61 -1.72 -6.56
N TYR A 35 -17.87 -1.12 -7.50
CA TYR A 35 -18.38 -0.14 -8.45
C TYR A 35 -18.70 1.28 -7.90
N GLU A 36 -18.27 1.66 -6.69
CA GLU A 36 -18.43 3.05 -6.23
C GLU A 36 -17.83 4.07 -7.23
N HIS A 37 -16.66 3.74 -7.78
CA HIS A 37 -15.99 4.56 -8.80
C HIS A 37 -16.66 4.52 -10.19
N LEU A 38 -17.71 3.72 -10.37
CA LEU A 38 -18.50 3.62 -11.60
C LEU A 38 -19.96 4.09 -11.42
N LEU A 39 -20.27 4.78 -10.31
CA LEU A 39 -21.62 5.31 -10.04
C LEU A 39 -22.13 6.25 -11.15
N LEU A 40 -21.22 6.97 -11.81
CA LEU A 40 -21.54 7.85 -12.94
C LEU A 40 -21.53 7.12 -14.29
N GLY A 41 -21.28 5.81 -14.30
CA GLY A 41 -21.23 4.97 -15.48
C GLY A 41 -19.81 4.58 -15.92
N ASN A 42 -19.77 3.77 -16.98
CA ASN A 42 -18.56 3.31 -17.64
C ASN A 42 -18.49 3.97 -19.04
N PRO A 43 -17.66 5.03 -19.23
CA PRO A 43 -17.67 5.84 -20.45
C PRO A 43 -17.37 5.08 -21.74
N SER A 44 -16.47 4.09 -21.68
CA SER A 44 -15.99 3.31 -22.83
C SER A 44 -16.61 1.92 -22.92
N GLN A 45 -17.50 1.57 -21.99
CA GLN A 45 -18.03 0.21 -21.83
C GLN A 45 -16.92 -0.85 -21.67
N ALA A 46 -15.85 -0.51 -20.95
CA ALA A 46 -14.74 -1.40 -20.66
C ALA A 46 -15.19 -2.70 -19.96
N THR A 47 -14.51 -3.79 -20.28
CA THR A 47 -14.80 -5.15 -19.77
C THR A 47 -13.60 -5.75 -19.06
N PRO A 48 -13.76 -6.58 -18.03
CA PRO A 48 -12.64 -7.26 -17.36
C PRO A 48 -12.09 -8.46 -18.18
N ASP A 49 -12.34 -8.50 -19.50
CA ASP A 49 -11.85 -9.52 -20.42
C ASP A 49 -10.48 -9.15 -20.95
N GLU A 50 -9.46 -9.93 -20.61
CA GLU A 50 -8.06 -9.71 -20.99
C GLU A 50 -7.83 -9.72 -22.51
N VAL A 51 -8.74 -10.33 -23.29
CA VAL A 51 -8.70 -10.30 -24.75
C VAL A 51 -8.92 -8.87 -25.29
N ASN A 52 -9.62 -8.02 -24.54
CA ASN A 52 -9.88 -6.64 -24.88
C ASN A 52 -8.83 -5.70 -24.31
N ALA A 53 -7.56 -5.91 -24.67
CA ALA A 53 -6.41 -5.20 -24.10
C ALA A 53 -6.49 -3.66 -24.22
N ASN A 54 -7.19 -3.14 -25.23
CA ASN A 54 -7.36 -1.70 -25.46
C ASN A 54 -8.55 -1.08 -24.70
N ASN A 55 -9.35 -1.89 -23.99
CA ASN A 55 -10.52 -1.44 -23.22
C ASN A 55 -10.80 -2.39 -22.03
N PHE A 56 -9.73 -2.72 -21.30
CA PHE A 56 -9.76 -3.65 -20.17
C PHE A 56 -10.13 -2.92 -18.88
N LEU A 57 -11.21 -3.33 -18.22
CA LEU A 57 -11.69 -2.71 -16.99
C LEU A 57 -10.84 -3.16 -15.78
N LEU A 58 -10.04 -2.25 -15.23
CA LEU A 58 -9.27 -2.48 -14.02
C LEU A 58 -9.90 -1.74 -12.83
N GLN A 59 -10.28 -2.49 -11.80
CA GLN A 59 -10.86 -1.96 -10.56
C GLN A 59 -9.90 -2.13 -9.38
N LYS A 60 -9.66 -1.04 -8.65
CA LYS A 60 -8.93 -1.01 -7.38
C LYS A 60 -9.80 -0.39 -6.29
N PRO A 61 -9.45 -0.59 -5.02
CA PRO A 61 -10.09 0.10 -3.92
C PRO A 61 -10.14 1.63 -4.10
N GLN A 62 -9.10 2.21 -4.66
CA GLN A 62 -8.91 3.65 -4.76
C GLN A 62 -9.44 4.27 -6.06
N TYR A 63 -9.61 3.48 -7.12
CA TYR A 63 -9.96 3.99 -8.47
C TYR A 63 -10.40 2.88 -9.42
N THR A 64 -11.00 3.28 -10.55
CA THR A 64 -11.28 2.42 -11.72
C THR A 64 -10.75 3.07 -12.99
N LEU A 65 -10.21 2.28 -13.92
CA LEU A 65 -9.74 2.75 -15.23
C LEU A 65 -9.97 1.72 -16.34
N SER A 66 -9.82 2.18 -17.59
CA SER A 66 -9.83 1.39 -18.82
C SER A 66 -8.93 1.98 -19.88
#